data_AF-A0A8T6PFE0-F1
#
_entry.id   AF-A0A8T6PFE0-F1
#
_cell.length_a   1.000
_cell.length_b   1.000
_cell.length_c   1.000
_cell.angle_alpha   90.00
_cell.angle_beta   90.00
_cell.angle_gamma   90.00
#
_symmetry.space_group_name_H-M   'P 1'
#
loop_
_entity.id
_entity.type
_entity.pdbx_description
1 polymer ?
#
loop_
_entity_poly.entity_id
_entity_poly.type
_entity_poly.pdbx_seq_one_letter_code
_entity_poly.pdbx_strand_id
1 'polypeptide(L)'
;MRRIFELILLNMRLAVQDFTNLLLLFVMPIAMMIVLALAIGEQQTTLAIDVVNRDGDDAPMADQFIAQLRDVSDETETVIVCVYGADDNPDDCELGDDLDNADDARTRLEEGNAAAAVIIPAGFSEALQRGEPVTITYQAEQGLNASTVTRNTVDTAIGRVAGAVQIAEAGVSTAIEQFGAYDNGQDQAAREEAQASLLERARAALADPPVRVELESTGEDLNRLGANQSVPGIATMFVLLTALNGASTLVQERERGTLQRLYVLPVPKFHVVFGKLGGIYAFSVMQFVIFIVVGVLMDVSWGGNYLAIAVIVLTFALAANALGFVLATMVRTYEQAGGIALLLGLTLAPIGGAWWPMEIMPEFMQTIGHISPIAWAMDAFSELLYYDGGLVDILPMAGVLVGMAIGLTVIAVLRFGYE
;
A
#
# COMPACT_ATOMS: atom_id res chain seq x y z
N MET A 1 12.42 -37.92 11.15
CA MET A 1 12.03 -36.54 11.55
C MET A 1 12.91 -35.95 12.65
N ARG A 2 13.07 -36.57 13.84
CA ARG A 2 13.86 -35.98 14.96
C ARG A 2 15.29 -35.53 14.57
N ARG A 3 16.01 -36.34 13.79
CA ARG A 3 17.36 -36.01 13.28
C ARG A 3 17.40 -34.82 12.30
N ILE A 4 16.31 -34.55 11.57
CA ILE A 4 16.24 -33.41 10.64
C ILE A 4 16.10 -32.12 11.45
N PHE A 5 15.24 -32.14 12.47
CA PHE A 5 15.02 -31.00 13.36
C PHE A 5 16.30 -30.62 14.14
N GLU A 6 17.05 -31.61 14.62
CA GLU A 6 18.34 -31.38 15.29
C GLU A 6 19.37 -30.71 14.35
N LEU A 7 19.40 -31.08 13.07
CA LEU A 7 20.28 -30.47 12.07
C LEU A 7 19.87 -29.03 11.73
N ILE A 8 18.57 -28.74 11.67
CA ILE A 8 18.05 -27.38 11.48
C ILE A 8 18.53 -26.49 12.64
N LEU A 9 18.34 -26.95 13.87
CA LEU A 9 18.64 -26.19 15.08
C LEU A 9 20.15 -25.97 15.25
N LEU A 10 20.97 -26.95 14.88
CA LEU A 10 22.43 -26.81 14.84
C LEU A 10 22.89 -25.74 13.85
N ASN A 11 22.38 -25.77 12.61
CA ASN A 11 22.74 -24.76 11.59
C ASN A 11 22.29 -23.36 12.00
N MET A 12 21.10 -23.24 12.58
CA MET A 12 20.59 -21.96 13.08
C MET A 12 21.49 -21.41 14.19
N ARG A 13 21.97 -22.27 15.10
CA ARG A 13 22.90 -21.86 16.16
C ARG A 13 24.26 -21.43 15.61
N LEU A 14 24.77 -22.09 14.57
CA LEU A 14 26.02 -21.72 13.91
C LEU A 14 25.89 -20.36 13.20
N ALA A 15 24.77 -20.12 12.53
CA ALA A 15 24.49 -18.84 11.88
C ALA A 15 24.43 -17.66 12.90
N VAL A 16 23.89 -17.90 14.09
CA VAL A 16 23.79 -16.90 15.18
C VAL A 16 25.14 -16.68 15.90
N GLN A 17 26.12 -17.56 15.73
CA GLN A 17 27.43 -17.40 16.40
C GLN A 17 28.43 -16.55 15.61
N ASP A 18 28.17 -16.30 14.33
CA ASP A 18 29.02 -15.47 13.48
C ASP A 18 28.58 -14.01 13.55
N PHE A 19 29.23 -13.24 14.43
CA PHE A 19 28.88 -11.84 14.68
C PHE A 19 28.96 -10.95 13.42
N THR A 20 29.92 -11.21 12.54
CA THR A 20 30.07 -10.45 11.29
C THR A 20 28.90 -10.71 10.34
N ASN A 21 28.46 -11.97 10.23
CA ASN A 21 27.27 -12.31 9.44
C ASN A 21 25.99 -11.77 10.07
N LEU A 22 25.84 -11.82 11.40
CA LEU A 22 24.68 -11.22 12.07
C LEU A 22 24.59 -9.71 11.86
N LEU A 23 25.72 -9.01 11.94
CA LEU A 23 25.77 -7.56 11.74
C LEU A 23 25.36 -7.21 10.30
N LEU A 24 25.86 -7.95 9.30
CA LEU A 24 25.54 -7.70 7.90
C LEU A 24 24.10 -8.10 7.52
N LEU A 25 23.55 -9.17 8.11
CA LEU A 25 22.24 -9.72 7.74
C LEU A 25 21.07 -9.16 8.55
N PHE A 26 21.30 -8.59 9.73
CA PHE A 26 20.25 -8.01 10.57
C PHE A 26 20.48 -6.54 10.88
N VAL A 27 21.67 -6.18 11.37
CA VAL A 27 21.92 -4.80 11.86
C VAL A 27 21.92 -3.79 10.72
N MET A 28 22.61 -4.09 9.61
CA MET A 28 22.63 -3.20 8.44
C MET A 28 21.24 -3.00 7.81
N PRO A 29 20.42 -4.04 7.55
CA PRO A 29 19.06 -3.87 7.04
C PRO A 29 18.16 -3.09 7.97
N ILE A 30 18.22 -3.38 9.28
CA ILE A 30 17.41 -2.67 10.28
C ILE A 30 17.84 -1.21 10.36
N ALA A 31 19.14 -0.93 10.36
CA ALA A 31 19.65 0.43 10.30
C ALA A 31 19.19 1.14 9.02
N MET A 32 19.21 0.46 7.87
CA MET A 32 18.74 1.01 6.60
C MET A 32 17.22 1.25 6.59
N MET A 33 16.41 0.35 7.18
CA MET A 33 14.97 0.55 7.38
C MET A 33 14.73 1.78 8.25
N ILE A 34 15.39 1.87 9.41
CA ILE A 34 15.25 3.00 10.34
C ILE A 34 15.67 4.30 9.65
N VAL A 35 16.83 4.33 8.99
CA VAL A 35 17.29 5.52 8.28
C VAL A 35 16.32 5.90 7.17
N LEU A 36 15.80 4.95 6.40
CA LEU A 36 14.88 5.26 5.31
C LEU A 36 13.53 5.75 5.83
N ALA A 37 13.00 5.16 6.90
CA ALA A 37 11.77 5.66 7.51
C ALA A 37 11.96 7.03 8.16
N LEU A 38 13.08 7.28 8.83
CA LEU A 38 13.40 8.60 9.39
C LEU A 38 13.67 9.63 8.29
N ALA A 39 14.25 9.21 7.16
CA ALA A 39 14.50 10.08 6.01
C ALA A 39 13.22 10.40 5.23
N ILE A 40 12.24 9.50 5.25
CA ILE A 40 10.90 9.73 4.67
C ILE A 40 10.02 10.54 5.64
N GLY A 41 10.36 10.59 6.94
CA GLY A 41 9.90 11.61 7.89
C GLY A 41 8.47 11.42 8.42
N GLU A 42 8.28 11.73 9.70
CA GLU A 42 6.96 12.04 10.26
C GLU A 42 6.38 13.24 9.51
N GLN A 43 5.40 13.06 8.62
CA GLN A 43 4.61 14.18 8.10
C GLN A 43 3.13 13.80 8.04
N GLN A 44 2.40 14.45 8.97
CA GLN A 44 0.95 14.58 9.16
C GLN A 44 0.11 13.28 9.07
N THR A 45 -0.13 12.69 10.24
CA THR A 45 -1.25 11.75 10.48
C THR A 45 -2.63 12.39 10.31
N THR A 46 -2.68 13.73 10.22
CA THR A 46 -3.88 14.54 10.02
C THR A 46 -3.80 15.25 8.68
N LEU A 47 -4.70 14.90 7.79
CA LEU A 47 -4.66 15.31 6.41
C LEU A 47 -5.43 16.64 6.22
N ALA A 48 -4.71 17.76 6.05
CA ALA A 48 -5.34 19.05 5.80
C ALA A 48 -5.91 19.13 4.37
N ILE A 49 -7.19 19.50 4.25
CA ILE A 49 -7.88 19.78 2.98
C ILE A 49 -8.21 21.26 2.96
N ASP A 50 -7.60 21.95 2.01
CA ASP A 50 -7.81 23.36 1.77
C ASP A 50 -9.07 23.57 0.92
N VAL A 51 -10.00 24.40 1.36
CA VAL A 51 -11.25 24.70 0.65
C VAL A 51 -11.29 26.17 0.31
N VAL A 52 -11.35 26.47 -1.00
CA VAL A 52 -11.43 27.84 -1.52
C VAL A 52 -12.83 28.08 -2.08
N ASN A 53 -13.59 28.95 -1.43
CA ASN A 53 -14.92 29.34 -1.87
C ASN A 53 -14.85 30.56 -2.81
N ARG A 54 -15.13 30.39 -4.10
CA ARG A 54 -15.26 31.50 -5.06
C ARG A 54 -16.71 31.91 -5.34
N ASP A 55 -17.68 31.30 -4.67
CA ASP A 55 -19.10 31.60 -4.82
C ASP A 55 -19.52 32.90 -4.09
N GLY A 56 -18.67 33.37 -3.16
CA GLY A 56 -18.87 34.57 -2.35
C GLY A 56 -19.47 34.28 -0.97
N ASP A 57 -19.53 35.30 -0.12
CA ASP A 57 -19.98 35.17 1.28
C ASP A 57 -21.50 34.99 1.45
N ASP A 58 -22.29 35.29 0.41
CA ASP A 58 -23.76 35.17 0.40
C ASP A 58 -24.19 33.92 -0.43
N ALA A 59 -23.56 32.77 -0.20
CA ALA A 59 -23.71 31.56 -1.01
C ALA A 59 -24.21 30.35 -0.18
N PRO A 60 -25.54 30.19 0.01
CA PRO A 60 -26.09 29.24 0.98
C PRO A 60 -25.81 27.76 0.65
N MET A 61 -25.63 27.41 -0.63
CA MET A 61 -25.31 26.02 -1.03
C MET A 61 -23.82 25.72 -0.86
N ALA A 62 -22.95 26.70 -1.10
CA ALA A 62 -21.52 26.57 -0.83
C ALA A 62 -21.26 26.40 0.68
N ASP A 63 -21.93 27.20 1.52
CA ASP A 63 -21.82 27.09 2.98
C ASP A 63 -22.29 25.73 3.49
N GLN A 64 -23.41 25.23 2.95
CA GLN A 64 -23.92 23.91 3.30
C GLN A 64 -22.98 22.78 2.86
N PHE A 65 -22.34 22.91 1.70
CA PHE A 65 -21.34 21.96 1.21
C PHE A 65 -20.12 21.90 2.14
N ILE A 66 -19.60 23.07 2.52
CA ILE A 66 -18.46 23.20 3.44
C ILE A 66 -18.80 22.62 4.83
N ALA A 67 -19.99 22.92 5.36
CA ALA A 67 -20.44 22.41 6.66
C ALA A 67 -20.51 20.87 6.67
N GLN A 68 -20.99 20.25 5.60
CA GLN A 68 -21.04 18.79 5.50
C GLN A 68 -19.66 18.15 5.31
N LEU A 69 -18.74 18.83 4.62
CA LEU A 69 -17.34 18.39 4.56
C LEU A 69 -16.69 18.39 5.96
N ARG A 70 -16.95 19.43 6.77
CA ARG A 70 -16.49 19.49 8.16
C ARG A 70 -17.10 18.38 9.04
N ASP A 71 -18.38 18.08 8.89
CA ASP A 71 -19.03 16.99 9.63
C ASP A 71 -18.39 15.61 9.35
N VAL A 72 -18.03 15.34 8.08
CA VAL A 72 -17.29 14.12 7.70
C VAL A 72 -15.85 14.13 8.24
N SER A 73 -15.22 15.31 8.28
CA SER A 73 -13.92 15.52 8.91
C SER A 73 -13.94 15.12 10.39
N ASP A 74 -14.94 15.60 11.13
CA ASP A 74 -15.12 15.36 12.56
C ASP A 74 -15.39 13.88 12.86
N GLU A 75 -16.10 13.16 11.98
CA GLU A 75 -16.34 11.71 12.12
C GLU A 75 -15.08 10.85 11.94
N THR A 76 -14.10 11.32 11.15
CA THR A 76 -12.97 10.49 10.71
C THR A 76 -11.67 10.73 11.48
N GLU A 77 -11.55 11.82 12.25
CA GLU A 77 -10.37 12.23 13.06
C GLU A 77 -9.03 12.28 12.30
N THR A 78 -9.04 12.06 10.99
CA THR A 78 -7.86 11.87 10.13
C THR A 78 -7.79 12.91 9.02
N VAL A 79 -8.85 13.68 8.83
CA VAL A 79 -8.98 14.76 7.86
C VAL A 79 -9.26 16.04 8.63
N ILE A 80 -8.63 17.14 8.23
CA ILE A 80 -8.88 18.49 8.77
C ILE A 80 -9.29 19.36 7.60
N VAL A 81 -10.47 19.97 7.66
CA VAL A 81 -10.97 20.88 6.60
C VAL A 81 -10.63 22.32 6.96
N CYS A 82 -9.79 22.93 6.13
CA CYS A 82 -9.26 24.28 6.29
C CYS A 82 -9.88 25.20 5.24
N VAL A 83 -10.76 26.11 5.66
CA VAL A 83 -11.57 26.94 4.76
C VAL A 83 -10.97 28.33 4.69
N TYR A 84 -10.62 28.79 3.49
CA TYR A 84 -10.01 30.11 3.31
C TYR A 84 -11.03 31.21 3.64
N GLY A 85 -10.59 32.23 4.38
CA GLY A 85 -11.46 33.33 4.83
C GLY A 85 -12.44 33.00 5.97
N ALA A 86 -12.40 31.79 6.53
CA ALA A 86 -13.24 31.42 7.66
C ALA A 86 -12.56 31.68 9.01
N ASP A 87 -13.25 32.38 9.92
CA ASP A 87 -12.75 32.70 11.28
C ASP A 87 -12.72 31.48 12.23
N ASP A 88 -13.36 30.37 11.85
CA ASP A 88 -13.61 29.20 12.70
C ASP A 88 -12.81 27.96 12.29
N ASN A 89 -11.67 28.16 11.63
CA ASN A 89 -10.81 27.05 11.26
C ASN A 89 -10.17 26.36 12.48
N PRO A 90 -9.94 25.04 12.40
CA PRO A 90 -9.13 24.32 13.38
C PRO A 90 -7.75 24.96 13.56
N ASP A 91 -7.22 24.97 14.79
CA ASP A 91 -5.90 25.54 15.12
C ASP A 91 -4.76 24.89 14.28
N ASP A 92 -4.93 23.62 13.91
CA ASP A 92 -3.97 22.83 13.12
C ASP A 92 -3.96 23.18 11.62
N CYS A 93 -4.84 24.07 11.15
CA CYS A 93 -4.87 24.48 9.73
C CYS A 93 -3.71 25.40 9.34
N GLU A 94 -3.08 26.10 10.29
CA GLU A 94 -1.99 27.06 10.06
C GLU A 94 -2.24 28.01 8.85
N LEU A 95 -3.50 28.37 8.58
CA LEU A 95 -3.83 29.32 7.54
C LEU A 95 -3.37 30.71 8.01
N GLY A 96 -2.39 31.30 7.34
CA GLY A 96 -1.93 32.64 7.63
C GLY A 96 -3.02 33.69 7.36
N ASP A 97 -2.91 34.85 7.99
CA ASP A 97 -3.92 35.93 7.98
C ASP A 97 -4.20 36.56 6.59
N ASP A 98 -3.50 36.16 5.52
CA ASP A 98 -3.51 36.81 4.19
C ASP A 98 -3.90 35.86 3.03
N LEU A 99 -4.35 34.63 3.31
CA LEU A 99 -4.61 33.62 2.27
C LEU A 99 -6.08 33.66 1.82
N ASP A 100 -6.36 34.36 0.72
CA ASP A 100 -7.72 34.51 0.14
C ASP A 100 -7.83 33.93 -1.29
N ASN A 101 -6.74 33.39 -1.86
CA ASN A 101 -6.71 33.03 -3.28
C ASN A 101 -6.42 31.54 -3.54
N ALA A 102 -6.94 31.04 -4.66
CA ALA A 102 -6.65 29.67 -5.11
C ALA A 102 -5.16 29.42 -5.42
N ASP A 103 -4.38 30.48 -5.67
CA ASP A 103 -2.93 30.37 -5.88
C ASP A 103 -2.18 30.11 -4.55
N ASP A 104 -2.76 30.52 -3.42
CA ASP A 104 -2.22 30.25 -2.08
C ASP A 104 -2.46 28.79 -1.69
N ALA A 105 -3.66 28.27 -1.97
CA ALA A 105 -3.97 26.85 -1.84
C ALA A 105 -3.06 25.98 -2.70
N ARG A 106 -2.70 26.45 -3.90
CA ARG A 106 -1.71 25.77 -4.75
C ARG A 106 -0.31 25.81 -4.16
N THR A 107 0.09 26.92 -3.55
CA THR A 107 1.41 27.03 -2.92
C THR A 107 1.51 26.09 -1.72
N ARG A 108 0.46 25.99 -0.89
CA ARG A 108 0.41 25.04 0.23
C ARG A 108 0.38 23.58 -0.21
N LEU A 109 -0.25 23.30 -1.35
CA LEU A 109 -0.19 22.00 -2.05
C LEU A 109 1.16 21.71 -2.71
N GLU A 110 2.05 22.67 -2.89
CA GLU A 110 3.41 22.46 -3.41
C GLU A 110 4.44 22.32 -2.27
N GLU A 111 4.11 22.84 -1.08
CA GLU A 111 4.95 22.87 0.10
C GLU A 111 4.73 21.70 1.07
N GLY A 112 3.77 20.80 0.83
CA GLY A 112 3.47 19.69 1.74
C GLY A 112 2.53 20.04 2.91
N ASN A 113 1.94 21.24 2.90
CA ASN A 113 1.17 21.78 4.03
C ASN A 113 -0.34 21.52 3.92
N ALA A 114 -0.82 21.10 2.75
CA ALA A 114 -2.19 20.67 2.50
C ALA A 114 -2.17 19.50 1.52
N ALA A 115 -2.95 18.45 1.77
CA ALA A 115 -2.96 17.26 0.93
C ALA A 115 -3.87 17.37 -0.30
N ALA A 116 -4.90 18.22 -0.22
CA ALA A 116 -5.81 18.50 -1.31
C ALA A 116 -6.38 19.93 -1.21
N ALA A 117 -6.63 20.54 -2.35
CA ALA A 117 -7.41 21.77 -2.48
C ALA A 117 -8.70 21.52 -3.26
N VAL A 118 -9.82 21.93 -2.67
CA VAL A 118 -11.15 21.92 -3.29
C VAL A 118 -11.50 23.36 -3.66
N ILE A 119 -11.72 23.61 -4.95
CA ILE A 119 -12.08 24.94 -5.44
C ILE A 119 -13.55 24.92 -5.86
N ILE A 120 -14.38 25.64 -5.10
CA ILE A 120 -15.79 25.84 -5.43
C ILE A 120 -15.88 26.98 -6.45
N PRO A 121 -16.44 26.77 -7.65
CA PRO A 121 -16.50 27.81 -8.69
C PRO A 121 -17.50 28.92 -8.34
N ALA A 122 -17.34 30.08 -8.97
CA ALA A 122 -18.33 31.16 -8.85
C ALA A 122 -19.66 30.79 -9.53
N GLY A 123 -20.78 31.11 -8.88
CA GLY A 123 -22.13 30.74 -9.36
C GLY A 123 -22.53 29.31 -9.02
N PHE A 124 -21.80 28.63 -8.13
CA PHE A 124 -22.08 27.26 -7.66
C PHE A 124 -23.48 27.17 -7.05
N SER A 125 -23.83 28.06 -6.13
CA SER A 125 -25.14 28.06 -5.47
C SER A 125 -26.27 28.37 -6.45
N GLU A 126 -26.06 29.27 -7.41
CA GLU A 126 -27.09 29.64 -8.40
C GLU A 126 -27.30 28.55 -9.47
N ALA A 127 -26.22 27.86 -9.87
CA ALA A 127 -26.30 26.77 -10.83
C ALA A 127 -26.98 25.53 -10.23
N LEU A 128 -26.69 25.20 -8.96
CA LEU A 128 -27.40 24.15 -8.24
C LEU A 128 -28.90 24.46 -8.10
N GLN A 129 -29.26 25.69 -7.71
CA GLN A 129 -30.65 26.14 -7.62
C GLN A 129 -31.43 26.04 -8.94
N ARG A 130 -30.73 26.13 -10.08
CA ARG A 130 -31.31 25.99 -11.42
C ARG A 130 -31.28 24.55 -11.94
N GLY A 131 -30.76 23.60 -11.18
CA GLY A 131 -30.59 22.20 -11.56
C GLY A 131 -29.56 22.01 -12.68
N GLU A 132 -28.64 22.96 -12.84
CA GLU A 132 -27.59 22.91 -13.86
C GLU A 132 -26.40 22.07 -13.36
N PRO A 133 -25.73 21.35 -14.27
CA PRO A 133 -24.55 20.60 -13.89
C PRO A 133 -23.41 21.54 -13.51
N VAL A 134 -22.78 21.29 -12.36
CA VAL A 134 -21.63 22.08 -11.87
C VAL A 134 -20.40 21.19 -11.77
N THR A 135 -19.26 21.73 -12.21
CA THR A 135 -17.95 21.09 -12.13
C THR A 135 -17.17 21.67 -10.96
N ILE A 136 -16.84 20.84 -9.97
CA ILE A 136 -15.93 21.20 -8.88
C ILE A 136 -14.52 20.82 -9.28
N THR A 137 -13.56 21.75 -9.15
CA THR A 137 -12.15 21.45 -9.41
C THR A 137 -11.49 20.92 -8.14
N TYR A 138 -10.90 19.75 -8.25
CA TYR A 138 -10.13 19.09 -7.19
C TYR A 138 -8.66 19.03 -7.59
N GLN A 139 -7.77 19.52 -6.73
CA GLN A 139 -6.32 19.45 -6.91
C GLN A 139 -5.72 18.71 -5.72
N ALA A 140 -4.96 17.65 -5.97
CA ALA A 140 -4.23 16.91 -4.93
C ALA A 140 -2.73 17.14 -5.10
N GLU A 141 -2.00 17.16 -3.98
CA GLU A 141 -0.56 17.32 -4.00
C GLU A 141 0.13 16.15 -4.72
N GLN A 142 0.97 16.48 -5.70
CA GLN A 142 1.76 15.51 -6.47
C GLN A 142 3.09 15.13 -5.80
N GLY A 143 3.45 15.77 -4.68
CA GLY A 143 4.71 15.55 -3.96
C GLY A 143 4.47 14.77 -2.67
N LEU A 144 4.98 13.55 -2.60
CA LEU A 144 4.98 12.62 -1.45
C LEU A 144 3.74 12.67 -0.50
N ASN A 145 2.86 11.65 -0.61
CA ASN A 145 1.98 11.08 0.43
C ASN A 145 0.44 11.29 0.42
N ALA A 146 -0.20 11.99 -0.53
CA ALA A 146 -1.67 12.02 -0.57
C ALA A 146 -2.26 10.66 -1.06
N SER A 147 -2.60 9.79 -0.10
CA SER A 147 -3.01 8.40 -0.35
C SER A 147 -4.29 8.27 -1.18
N THR A 148 -4.42 7.19 -1.94
CA THR A 148 -5.68 6.79 -2.62
C THR A 148 -6.88 6.69 -1.65
N VAL A 149 -6.62 6.53 -0.34
CA VAL A 149 -7.64 6.55 0.73
C VAL A 149 -8.21 7.96 0.91
N THR A 150 -7.38 9.00 0.87
CA THR A 150 -7.82 10.41 0.82
C THR A 150 -8.74 10.62 -0.37
N ARG A 151 -8.33 10.14 -1.55
CA ARG A 151 -9.08 10.32 -2.79
C ARG A 151 -10.47 9.67 -2.68
N ASN A 152 -10.54 8.40 -2.26
CA ASN A 152 -11.82 7.70 -2.09
C ASN A 152 -12.70 8.24 -0.95
N THR A 153 -12.12 8.70 0.18
CA THR A 153 -12.87 9.29 1.29
C THR A 153 -13.43 10.66 0.92
N VAL A 154 -12.63 11.49 0.23
CA VAL A 154 -13.07 12.79 -0.28
C VAL A 154 -14.08 12.60 -1.42
N ASP A 155 -13.88 11.63 -2.31
CA ASP A 155 -14.85 11.27 -3.36
C ASP A 155 -16.19 10.80 -2.77
N THR A 156 -16.14 10.02 -1.69
CA THR A 156 -17.33 9.56 -0.97
C THR A 156 -17.98 10.70 -0.17
N ALA A 157 -17.19 11.58 0.43
CA ALA A 157 -17.67 12.75 1.15
C ALA A 157 -18.34 13.73 0.17
N ILE A 158 -17.65 14.17 -0.88
CA ILE A 158 -18.17 15.05 -1.93
C ILE A 158 -19.39 14.42 -2.61
N GLY A 159 -19.37 13.10 -2.88
CA GLY A 159 -20.53 12.39 -3.42
C GLY A 159 -21.73 12.34 -2.46
N ARG A 160 -21.50 12.14 -1.16
CA ARG A 160 -22.55 12.19 -0.12
C ARG A 160 -23.09 13.60 0.07
N VAL A 161 -22.22 14.61 0.06
CA VAL A 161 -22.59 16.02 0.22
C VAL A 161 -23.37 16.51 -0.99
N ALA A 162 -22.90 16.25 -2.20
CA ALA A 162 -23.62 16.56 -3.44
C ALA A 162 -24.98 15.85 -3.49
N GLY A 163 -25.07 14.59 -3.04
CA GLY A 163 -26.33 13.86 -2.91
C GLY A 163 -27.26 14.45 -1.85
N ALA A 164 -26.74 14.91 -0.72
CA ALA A 164 -27.53 15.51 0.37
C ALA A 164 -28.07 16.91 0.03
N VAL A 165 -27.27 17.75 -0.64
CA VAL A 165 -27.68 19.07 -1.16
C VAL A 165 -28.79 18.90 -2.22
N GLN A 166 -28.69 17.89 -3.08
CA GLN A 166 -29.71 17.59 -4.09
C GLN A 166 -31.03 17.08 -3.47
N ILE A 167 -30.98 16.27 -2.39
CA ILE A 167 -32.18 15.85 -1.64
C ILE A 167 -32.83 17.07 -0.97
N ALA A 168 -32.04 18.03 -0.50
CA ALA A 168 -32.55 19.28 0.07
C ALA A 168 -33.27 20.14 -0.99
N GLU A 169 -32.74 20.30 -2.20
CA GLU A 169 -33.41 21.06 -3.27
C GLU A 169 -34.63 20.36 -3.89
N ALA A 170 -34.53 19.04 -4.11
CA ALA A 170 -35.66 18.24 -4.56
C ALA A 170 -36.80 18.26 -3.52
N GLY A 171 -36.46 18.32 -2.23
CA GLY A 171 -37.38 18.47 -1.12
C GLY A 171 -37.99 19.87 -1.00
N VAL A 172 -37.21 20.94 -1.22
CA VAL A 172 -37.67 22.34 -1.05
C VAL A 172 -38.49 22.84 -2.24
N SER A 173 -38.13 22.50 -3.49
CA SER A 173 -38.90 22.91 -4.68
C SER A 173 -40.26 22.21 -4.76
N THR A 174 -40.32 20.92 -4.41
CA THR A 174 -41.58 20.19 -4.27
C THR A 174 -42.35 20.59 -3.02
N ALA A 175 -41.66 20.94 -1.93
CA ALA A 175 -42.35 21.47 -0.77
C ALA A 175 -43.01 22.81 -1.08
N ILE A 176 -42.39 23.72 -1.85
CA ILE A 176 -43.00 25.02 -2.17
C ILE A 176 -44.14 24.88 -3.20
N GLU A 177 -44.02 24.01 -4.22
CA GLU A 177 -45.10 23.80 -5.19
C GLU A 177 -46.28 22.96 -4.63
N GLN A 178 -46.03 21.95 -3.80
CA GLN A 178 -47.09 21.13 -3.20
C GLN A 178 -47.59 21.66 -1.86
N PHE A 179 -46.76 22.26 -0.98
CA PHE A 179 -47.27 22.82 0.28
C PHE A 179 -48.05 24.12 0.11
N GLY A 180 -47.88 24.85 -1.01
CA GLY A 180 -48.83 25.91 -1.39
C GLY A 180 -50.27 25.41 -1.55
N ALA A 181 -50.48 24.09 -1.73
CA ALA A 181 -51.78 23.44 -1.81
C ALA A 181 -52.22 22.71 -0.50
N TYR A 182 -51.37 22.66 0.54
CA TYR A 182 -51.61 21.85 1.75
C TYR A 182 -52.42 22.52 2.87
N ASP A 183 -52.83 23.78 2.72
CA ASP A 183 -53.62 24.49 3.75
C ASP A 183 -55.12 24.14 3.73
N ASN A 184 -55.57 23.26 2.82
CA ASN A 184 -56.98 22.88 2.68
C ASN A 184 -57.24 21.39 2.94
N GLY A 185 -56.81 20.89 4.10
CA GLY A 185 -57.59 19.92 4.89
C GLY A 185 -58.09 18.60 4.27
N GLN A 186 -57.41 17.94 3.31
CA GLN A 186 -57.78 16.57 2.90
C GLN A 186 -56.64 15.58 2.60
N ASP A 187 -56.99 14.32 2.94
CA ASP A 187 -56.57 12.97 2.51
C ASP A 187 -55.15 12.42 2.77
N GLN A 188 -55.09 11.33 3.53
CA GLN A 188 -53.86 10.59 3.85
C GLN A 188 -53.28 9.88 2.61
N ALA A 189 -54.12 9.54 1.64
CA ALA A 189 -53.69 8.98 0.35
C ALA A 189 -52.90 9.99 -0.50
N ALA A 190 -53.27 11.28 -0.47
CA ALA A 190 -52.56 12.33 -1.20
C ALA A 190 -51.16 12.59 -0.61
N ARG A 191 -50.97 12.35 0.70
CA ARG A 191 -49.66 12.39 1.36
C ARG A 191 -48.76 11.25 0.92
N GLU A 192 -49.28 10.04 0.84
CA GLU A 192 -48.52 8.87 0.41
C GLU A 192 -48.10 8.98 -1.06
N GLU A 193 -48.97 9.50 -1.93
CA GLU A 193 -48.67 9.70 -3.36
C GLU A 193 -47.62 10.80 -3.58
N ALA A 194 -47.73 11.92 -2.84
CA ALA A 194 -46.70 12.97 -2.86
C ALA A 194 -45.34 12.45 -2.38
N GLN A 195 -45.32 11.70 -1.28
CA GLN A 195 -44.10 11.12 -0.72
C GLN A 195 -43.47 10.08 -1.66
N ALA A 196 -44.28 9.26 -2.33
CA ALA A 196 -43.82 8.29 -3.33
C ALA A 196 -43.21 9.00 -4.56
N SER A 197 -43.84 10.08 -5.03
CA SER A 197 -43.34 10.85 -6.18
C SER A 197 -42.01 11.57 -5.88
N LEU A 198 -41.84 12.04 -4.64
CA LEU A 198 -40.58 12.62 -4.15
C LEU A 198 -39.48 11.55 -4.11
N LEU A 199 -39.78 10.36 -3.58
CA LEU A 199 -38.84 9.23 -3.50
C LEU A 199 -38.38 8.73 -4.87
N GLU A 200 -39.27 8.72 -5.86
CA GLU A 200 -38.94 8.31 -7.23
C GLU A 200 -38.05 9.34 -7.94
N ARG A 201 -38.33 10.63 -7.77
CA ARG A 201 -37.49 11.71 -8.30
C ARG A 201 -36.13 11.78 -7.60
N ALA A 202 -36.09 11.56 -6.29
CA ALA A 202 -34.83 11.44 -5.55
C ALA A 202 -33.99 10.27 -6.07
N ARG A 203 -34.60 9.11 -6.36
CA ARG A 203 -33.90 7.96 -6.95
C ARG A 203 -33.41 8.20 -8.37
N ALA A 204 -34.15 8.93 -9.20
CA ALA A 204 -33.73 9.29 -10.55
C ALA A 204 -32.58 10.30 -10.55
N ALA A 205 -32.62 11.27 -9.64
CA ALA A 205 -31.55 12.22 -9.37
C ALA A 205 -30.24 11.54 -8.92
N LEU A 206 -30.35 10.47 -8.12
CA LEU A 206 -29.24 9.61 -7.71
C LEU A 206 -28.65 8.77 -8.87
N ALA A 207 -29.39 8.55 -9.96
CA ALA A 207 -28.97 7.68 -11.07
C ALA A 207 -28.16 8.43 -12.17
N ASP A 208 -28.34 9.75 -12.30
CA ASP A 208 -27.58 10.62 -13.21
C ASP A 208 -27.32 11.97 -12.51
N PRO A 209 -26.26 12.05 -11.66
CA PRO A 209 -26.00 13.24 -10.88
C PRO A 209 -25.61 14.42 -11.80
N PRO A 210 -26.28 15.59 -11.67
CA PRO A 210 -25.92 16.78 -12.46
C PRO A 210 -24.55 17.34 -12.04
N VAL A 211 -24.12 17.14 -10.80
CA VAL A 211 -22.75 17.48 -10.38
C VAL A 211 -21.79 16.47 -10.98
N ARG A 212 -21.09 16.89 -12.04
CA ARG A 212 -19.99 16.12 -12.61
C ARG A 212 -18.71 16.60 -11.95
N VAL A 213 -18.14 15.78 -11.08
CA VAL A 213 -16.78 15.98 -10.62
C VAL A 213 -15.86 15.61 -11.79
N GLU A 214 -15.48 16.61 -12.57
CA GLU A 214 -14.53 16.44 -13.66
C GLU A 214 -13.12 16.58 -13.08
N LEU A 215 -12.42 15.45 -13.02
CA LEU A 215 -11.08 15.35 -12.46
C LEU A 215 -10.07 15.96 -13.44
N GLU A 216 -9.68 17.21 -13.22
CA GLU A 216 -8.48 17.76 -13.84
C GLU A 216 -7.27 17.40 -12.96
N SER A 217 -6.90 16.11 -12.99
CA SER A 217 -5.62 15.64 -12.47
C SER A 217 -4.53 16.25 -13.35
N THR A 218 -3.93 17.32 -12.86
CA THR A 218 -2.60 17.65 -13.31
C THR A 218 -1.69 16.65 -12.59
N GLY A 219 -1.06 15.76 -13.35
CA GLY A 219 0.16 15.02 -13.01
C GLY A 219 0.06 13.65 -12.34
N GLU A 220 1.12 12.89 -12.59
CA GLU A 220 1.27 11.44 -12.51
C GLU A 220 1.30 10.93 -11.05
N ASP A 221 0.54 9.86 -10.77
CA ASP A 221 0.35 9.19 -9.47
C ASP A 221 1.66 8.64 -8.87
N LEU A 222 2.49 9.51 -8.27
CA LEU A 222 3.82 9.12 -7.75
C LEU A 222 3.86 8.83 -6.24
N ASN A 223 2.73 8.80 -5.52
CA ASN A 223 2.71 8.98 -4.05
C ASN A 223 2.36 7.78 -3.16
N ARG A 224 2.67 6.55 -3.58
CA ARG A 224 2.49 5.34 -2.74
C ARG A 224 3.67 5.07 -1.79
N LEU A 225 4.62 6.00 -1.65
CA LEU A 225 6.05 5.77 -1.34
C LEU A 225 6.48 5.94 0.14
N GLY A 226 5.61 5.67 1.11
CA GLY A 226 5.96 5.71 2.54
C GLY A 226 6.81 4.52 3.04
N ALA A 227 6.99 4.43 4.36
CA ALA A 227 7.57 3.27 5.05
C ALA A 227 6.88 1.94 4.68
N ASN A 228 5.59 1.99 4.30
CA ASN A 228 4.78 0.88 3.83
C ASN A 228 5.34 0.18 2.57
N GLN A 229 6.00 0.90 1.65
CA GLN A 229 6.70 0.29 0.51
C GLN A 229 8.10 -0.16 0.90
N SER A 230 8.80 0.70 1.64
CA SER A 230 10.23 0.57 1.92
C SER A 230 10.55 -0.62 2.82
N VAL A 231 9.71 -0.91 3.82
CA VAL A 231 9.95 -1.99 4.78
C VAL A 231 9.77 -3.38 4.11
N PRO A 232 8.66 -3.70 3.42
CA PRO A 232 8.55 -4.95 2.65
C PRO A 232 9.63 -5.09 1.57
N GLY A 233 10.01 -3.98 0.92
CA GLY A 233 11.08 -3.96 -0.08
C GLY A 233 12.45 -4.34 0.48
N ILE A 234 12.86 -3.70 1.59
CA ILE A 234 14.12 -4.06 2.27
C ILE A 234 14.05 -5.49 2.80
N ALA A 235 12.91 -5.89 3.37
CA ALA A 235 12.73 -7.24 3.91
C ALA A 235 12.90 -8.32 2.83
N THR A 236 12.20 -8.20 1.71
CA THR A 236 12.28 -9.15 0.59
C THR A 236 13.67 -9.20 -0.02
N MET A 237 14.32 -8.04 -0.21
CA MET A 237 15.69 -7.96 -0.73
C MET A 237 16.70 -8.71 0.16
N PHE A 238 16.71 -8.42 1.46
CA PHE A 238 17.69 -9.04 2.36
C PHE A 238 17.42 -10.50 2.64
N VAL A 239 16.15 -10.91 2.67
CA VAL A 239 15.80 -12.32 2.76
C VAL A 239 16.22 -13.09 1.50
N LEU A 240 16.09 -12.49 0.30
CA LEU A 240 16.63 -13.07 -0.93
C LEU A 240 18.15 -13.21 -0.85
N LEU A 241 18.87 -12.14 -0.48
CA LEU A 241 20.33 -12.18 -0.30
C LEU A 241 20.76 -13.25 0.69
N THR A 242 20.02 -13.40 1.79
CA THR A 242 20.27 -14.41 2.82
C THR A 242 20.03 -15.82 2.29
N ALA A 243 18.97 -16.05 1.53
CA ALA A 243 18.69 -17.35 0.92
C ALA A 243 19.76 -17.74 -0.12
N LEU A 244 20.17 -16.80 -0.97
CA LEU A 244 21.23 -17.00 -1.97
C LEU A 244 22.59 -17.34 -1.30
N ASN A 245 22.97 -16.61 -0.25
CA ASN A 245 24.20 -16.87 0.51
C ASN A 245 24.10 -18.12 1.39
N GLY A 246 22.94 -18.39 1.99
CA GLY A 246 22.73 -19.59 2.78
C GLY A 246 22.99 -20.85 1.97
N ALA A 247 22.52 -20.88 0.72
CA ALA A 247 22.77 -22.01 -0.18
C ALA A 247 24.26 -22.16 -0.57
N SER A 248 25.04 -21.06 -0.62
CA SER A 248 26.47 -21.12 -0.91
C SER A 248 27.29 -21.79 0.20
N THR A 249 26.76 -21.88 1.43
CA THR A 249 27.41 -22.65 2.51
C THR A 249 27.52 -24.14 2.16
N LEU A 250 26.70 -24.67 1.24
CA LEU A 250 26.83 -26.03 0.73
C LEU A 250 28.08 -26.17 -0.16
N VAL A 251 28.38 -25.14 -0.95
CA VAL A 251 29.58 -25.07 -1.79
C VAL A 251 30.82 -24.99 -0.90
N GLN A 252 30.77 -24.19 0.17
CA GLN A 252 31.86 -24.11 1.15
C GLN A 252 32.17 -25.46 1.82
N GLU A 253 31.15 -26.24 2.15
CA GLU A 253 31.34 -27.59 2.71
C GLU A 253 31.91 -28.57 1.69
N ARG A 254 31.54 -28.42 0.41
CA ARG A 254 32.12 -29.21 -0.68
C ARG A 254 33.61 -28.89 -0.83
N GLU A 255 33.98 -27.61 -0.85
CA GLU A 255 35.37 -27.14 -0.93
C GLU A 255 36.22 -27.61 0.25
N ARG A 256 35.67 -27.56 1.47
CA ARG A 256 36.37 -28.00 2.70
C ARG A 256 36.42 -29.53 2.86
N GLY A 257 35.81 -30.29 1.95
CA GLY A 257 35.70 -31.75 2.04
C GLY A 257 34.87 -32.26 3.22
N THR A 258 34.19 -31.37 3.95
CA THR A 258 33.31 -31.76 5.07
C THR A 258 32.06 -32.45 4.58
N LEU A 259 31.60 -32.11 3.37
CA LEU A 259 30.44 -32.72 2.72
C LEU A 259 30.70 -34.22 2.44
N GLN A 260 31.93 -34.59 2.06
CA GLN A 260 32.35 -35.99 1.88
C GLN A 260 32.34 -36.76 3.21
N ARG A 261 32.74 -36.11 4.32
CA ARG A 261 32.69 -36.68 5.67
C ARG A 261 31.25 -36.90 6.16
N LEU A 262 30.32 -36.01 5.79
CA LEU A 262 28.90 -36.22 6.09
C LEU A 262 28.32 -37.40 5.30
N TYR A 263 28.82 -37.69 4.09
CA TYR A 263 28.35 -38.81 3.28
C TYR A 263 28.81 -40.20 3.75
N VAL A 264 29.84 -40.30 4.59
CA VAL A 264 30.23 -41.56 5.23
C VAL A 264 29.48 -41.84 6.55
N LEU A 265 28.68 -40.89 7.03
CA LEU A 265 27.78 -41.15 8.17
C LEU A 265 26.64 -42.09 7.74
N PRO A 266 26.11 -42.93 8.65
CA PRO A 266 24.95 -43.79 8.39
C PRO A 266 23.65 -42.96 8.40
N VAL A 267 23.61 -41.90 7.60
CA VAL A 267 22.49 -40.97 7.43
C VAL A 267 22.18 -40.86 5.93
N PRO A 268 20.91 -40.95 5.51
CA PRO A 268 20.58 -40.84 4.10
C PRO A 268 20.97 -39.46 3.55
N LYS A 269 21.57 -39.40 2.36
CA LYS A 269 22.01 -38.15 1.71
C LYS A 269 20.93 -37.07 1.68
N PHE A 270 19.68 -37.48 1.43
CA PHE A 270 18.50 -36.61 1.42
C PHE A 270 18.28 -35.90 2.76
N HIS A 271 18.51 -36.55 3.90
CA HIS A 271 18.32 -35.94 5.22
C HIS A 271 19.33 -34.82 5.49
N VAL A 272 20.56 -34.96 4.99
CA VAL A 272 21.60 -33.94 5.14
C VAL A 272 21.25 -32.69 4.32
N VAL A 273 20.89 -32.88 3.05
CA VAL A 273 20.53 -31.77 2.15
C VAL A 273 19.27 -31.06 2.62
N PHE A 274 18.19 -31.80 2.91
CA PHE A 274 16.94 -31.19 3.39
C PHE A 274 17.05 -30.60 4.80
N GLY A 275 17.86 -31.18 5.68
CA GLY A 275 18.12 -30.60 7.01
C GLY A 275 18.84 -29.26 6.91
N LYS A 276 19.78 -29.13 5.96
CA LYS A 276 20.50 -27.88 5.74
C LYS A 276 19.64 -26.83 5.03
N LEU A 277 18.96 -27.19 3.95
CA LEU A 277 18.02 -26.30 3.26
C LEU A 277 16.89 -25.86 4.18
N GLY A 278 16.37 -26.76 5.03
CA GLY A 278 15.39 -26.43 6.06
C GLY A 278 15.93 -25.45 7.11
N GLY A 279 17.22 -25.54 7.43
CA GLY A 279 17.90 -24.58 8.31
C GLY A 279 17.96 -23.18 7.71
N ILE A 280 18.35 -23.08 6.44
CA ILE A 280 18.40 -21.80 5.72
C ILE A 280 16.98 -21.23 5.57
N TYR A 281 16.02 -22.06 5.22
CA TYR A 281 14.61 -21.68 5.14
C TYR A 281 14.05 -21.13 6.46
N ALA A 282 14.25 -21.86 7.56
CA ALA A 282 13.82 -21.41 8.88
C ALA A 282 14.48 -20.09 9.28
N PHE A 283 15.75 -19.91 8.93
CA PHE A 283 16.48 -18.67 9.17
C PHE A 283 15.93 -17.50 8.33
N SER A 284 15.64 -17.71 7.04
CA SER A 284 15.00 -16.73 6.16
C SER A 284 13.61 -16.30 6.68
N VAL A 285 12.79 -17.27 7.14
CA VAL A 285 11.48 -16.98 7.73
C VAL A 285 11.64 -16.18 9.03
N MET A 286 12.53 -16.61 9.92
CA MET A 286 12.82 -15.86 11.14
C MET A 286 13.27 -14.43 10.84
N GLN A 287 14.16 -14.24 9.86
CA GLN A 287 14.64 -12.92 9.46
C GLN A 287 13.51 -12.03 8.94
N PHE A 288 12.63 -12.58 8.10
CA PHE A 288 11.47 -11.84 7.62
C PHE A 288 10.55 -11.43 8.78
N VAL A 289 10.27 -12.35 9.71
CA VAL A 289 9.45 -12.06 10.89
C VAL A 289 10.06 -10.94 11.74
N ILE A 290 11.38 -10.92 11.91
CA ILE A 290 12.05 -9.82 12.62
C ILE A 290 11.84 -8.49 11.88
N PHE A 291 11.93 -8.48 10.55
CA PHE A 291 11.67 -7.27 9.77
C PHE A 291 10.22 -6.80 9.85
N ILE A 292 9.25 -7.72 9.90
CA ILE A 292 7.84 -7.36 10.14
C ILE A 292 7.68 -6.74 11.53
N VAL A 293 8.27 -7.34 12.57
CA VAL A 293 8.20 -6.80 13.94
C VAL A 293 8.83 -5.41 14.01
N VAL A 294 9.98 -5.20 13.36
CA VAL A 294 10.61 -3.88 13.25
C VAL A 294 9.69 -2.91 12.49
N GLY A 295 9.06 -3.33 11.40
CA GLY A 295 8.08 -2.52 10.67
C GLY A 295 6.89 -2.11 11.54
N VAL A 296 6.34 -3.01 12.35
CA VAL A 296 5.25 -2.69 13.30
C VAL A 296 5.70 -1.68 14.35
N LEU A 297 6.95 -1.76 14.83
CA LEU A 297 7.51 -0.74 15.74
C LEU A 297 7.70 0.64 15.06
N MET A 298 7.67 0.67 13.73
CA MET A 298 7.78 1.86 12.89
C MET A 298 6.41 2.28 12.32
N ASP A 299 5.33 1.81 12.95
CA ASP A 299 3.93 2.13 12.59
C ASP A 299 3.51 1.74 11.16
N VAL A 300 4.18 0.74 10.58
CA VAL A 300 3.80 0.18 9.27
C VAL A 300 2.52 -0.65 9.42
N SER A 301 1.48 -0.26 8.70
CA SER A 301 0.19 -0.95 8.65
C SER A 301 0.27 -2.15 7.70
N TRP A 302 0.68 -3.32 8.20
CA TRP A 302 0.75 -4.56 7.40
C TRP A 302 -0.61 -5.16 6.99
N GLY A 303 -1.72 -4.47 7.25
CA GLY A 303 -3.09 -4.98 7.13
C GLY A 303 -3.53 -5.84 8.32
N GLY A 304 -4.84 -6.04 8.47
CA GLY A 304 -5.41 -6.81 9.59
C GLY A 304 -5.23 -8.33 9.46
N ASN A 305 -4.80 -8.84 8.31
CA ASN A 305 -4.76 -10.26 8.00
C ASN A 305 -3.36 -10.88 8.18
N TYR A 306 -2.97 -11.11 9.44
CA TYR A 306 -1.68 -11.73 9.77
C TYR A 306 -1.46 -13.12 9.14
N LEU A 307 -2.53 -13.85 8.85
CA LEU A 307 -2.44 -15.16 8.21
C LEU A 307 -2.03 -15.03 6.75
N ALA A 308 -2.54 -14.04 6.03
CA ALA A 308 -2.15 -13.76 4.65
C ALA A 308 -0.66 -13.37 4.56
N ILE A 309 -0.19 -12.51 5.47
CA ILE A 309 1.23 -12.16 5.59
C ILE A 309 2.08 -13.42 5.80
N ALA A 310 1.67 -14.28 6.76
CA ALA A 310 2.41 -15.51 7.05
C ALA A 310 2.51 -16.43 5.83
N VAL A 311 1.43 -16.55 5.04
CA VAL A 311 1.45 -17.34 3.81
C VAL A 311 2.49 -16.79 2.82
N ILE A 312 2.47 -15.48 2.55
CA ILE A 312 3.42 -14.86 1.62
C ILE A 312 4.86 -14.99 2.10
N VAL A 313 5.13 -14.76 3.38
CA VAL A 313 6.47 -14.94 3.96
C VAL A 313 6.97 -16.36 3.76
N LEU A 314 6.12 -17.36 4.03
CA LEU A 314 6.48 -18.77 3.89
C LEU A 314 6.71 -19.14 2.43
N THR A 315 5.86 -18.71 1.49
CA THR A 315 5.99 -19.03 0.06
C THR A 315 7.15 -18.29 -0.58
N PHE A 316 7.36 -17.02 -0.24
CA PHE A 316 8.50 -16.23 -0.71
C PHE A 316 9.83 -16.83 -0.24
N ALA A 317 9.93 -17.17 1.06
CA ALA A 317 11.12 -17.80 1.58
C ALA A 317 11.41 -19.14 0.88
N LEU A 318 10.38 -19.92 0.49
CA LEU A 318 10.58 -21.15 -0.29
C LEU A 318 11.15 -20.85 -1.67
N ALA A 319 10.58 -19.88 -2.39
CA ALA A 319 11.04 -19.48 -3.72
C ALA A 319 12.48 -18.94 -3.71
N ALA A 320 12.80 -18.07 -2.74
CA ALA A 320 14.12 -17.51 -2.55
C ALA A 320 15.17 -18.61 -2.24
N ASN A 321 14.82 -19.57 -1.38
CA ASN A 321 15.70 -20.71 -1.07
C ASN A 321 15.92 -21.63 -2.28
N ALA A 322 14.87 -21.88 -3.07
CA ALA A 322 14.99 -22.66 -4.30
C ALA A 322 15.93 -21.98 -5.31
N LEU A 323 15.86 -20.65 -5.45
CA LEU A 323 16.78 -19.88 -6.29
C LEU A 323 18.23 -19.97 -5.78
N GLY A 324 18.44 -19.86 -4.47
CA GLY A 324 19.75 -20.06 -3.84
C GLY A 324 20.29 -21.46 -4.11
N PHE A 325 19.43 -22.48 -4.04
CA PHE A 325 19.85 -23.85 -4.31
C PHE A 325 20.28 -24.06 -5.76
N VAL A 326 19.56 -23.48 -6.74
CA VAL A 326 19.99 -23.47 -8.14
C VAL A 326 21.38 -22.82 -8.25
N LEU A 327 21.58 -21.64 -7.64
CA LEU A 327 22.87 -20.96 -7.65
C LEU A 327 24.00 -21.85 -7.13
N ALA A 328 23.78 -22.54 -6.00
CA ALA A 328 24.76 -23.46 -5.40
C ALA A 328 25.15 -24.63 -6.32
N THR A 329 24.29 -25.02 -7.27
CA THR A 329 24.61 -26.05 -8.28
C THR A 329 25.40 -25.52 -9.48
N MET A 330 25.46 -24.21 -9.68
CA MET A 330 26.12 -23.58 -10.84
C MET A 330 27.54 -23.12 -10.55
N VAL A 331 27.83 -22.80 -9.29
CA VAL A 331 29.08 -22.21 -8.85
C VAL A 331 30.04 -23.26 -8.30
N ARG A 332 31.34 -22.99 -8.42
CA ARG A 332 32.39 -23.93 -7.95
C ARG A 332 33.02 -23.51 -6.64
N THR A 333 33.07 -22.20 -6.37
CA THR A 333 33.72 -21.67 -5.17
C THR A 333 32.78 -20.84 -4.31
N TYR A 334 33.06 -20.80 -3.00
CA TYR A 334 32.29 -19.98 -2.06
C TYR A 334 32.34 -18.48 -2.42
N GLU A 335 33.50 -17.97 -2.83
CA GLU A 335 33.66 -16.57 -3.25
C GLU A 335 32.86 -16.25 -4.52
N GLN A 336 32.86 -17.16 -5.50
CA GLN A 336 32.05 -16.99 -6.71
C GLN A 336 30.56 -16.97 -6.38
N ALA A 337 30.13 -17.83 -5.45
CA ALA A 337 28.76 -17.90 -5.00
C ALA A 337 28.31 -16.60 -4.33
N GLY A 338 29.14 -16.05 -3.43
CA GLY A 338 28.87 -14.77 -2.76
C GLY A 338 28.78 -13.60 -3.74
N GLY A 339 29.69 -13.51 -4.70
CA GLY A 339 29.67 -12.46 -5.73
C GLY A 339 28.41 -12.52 -6.61
N ILE A 340 28.02 -13.71 -7.07
CA ILE A 340 26.80 -13.88 -7.88
C ILE A 340 25.54 -13.66 -7.03
N ALA A 341 25.52 -14.08 -5.77
CA ALA A 341 24.42 -13.81 -4.86
C ALA A 341 24.18 -12.30 -4.69
N LEU A 342 25.26 -11.53 -4.51
CA LEU A 342 25.18 -10.07 -4.42
C LEU A 342 24.68 -9.44 -5.72
N LEU A 343 25.22 -9.86 -6.87
CA LEU A 343 24.77 -9.38 -8.18
C LEU A 343 23.29 -9.67 -8.41
N LEU A 344 22.85 -10.90 -8.14
CA LEU A 344 21.44 -11.29 -8.28
C LEU A 344 20.55 -10.51 -7.32
N GLY A 345 20.93 -10.36 -6.06
CA GLY A 345 20.15 -9.58 -5.09
C GLY A 345 20.01 -8.11 -5.49
N LEU A 346 21.11 -7.47 -5.89
CA LEU A 346 21.11 -6.06 -6.33
C LEU A 346 20.43 -5.82 -7.68
N THR A 347 20.27 -6.87 -8.51
CA THR A 347 19.58 -6.76 -9.80
C THR A 347 18.09 -7.10 -9.66
N LEU A 348 17.76 -8.18 -8.97
CA LEU A 348 16.39 -8.67 -8.81
C LEU A 348 15.55 -7.83 -7.84
N ALA A 349 16.17 -7.14 -6.88
CA ALA A 349 15.47 -6.26 -5.96
C ALA A 349 14.86 -5.03 -6.67
N PRO A 350 15.62 -4.19 -7.38
CA PRO A 350 15.05 -3.06 -8.10
C PRO A 350 14.09 -3.50 -9.21
N ILE A 351 14.46 -4.50 -10.02
CA ILE A 351 13.57 -4.99 -11.10
C ILE A 351 12.32 -5.65 -10.52
N GLY A 352 12.39 -6.23 -9.32
CA GLY A 352 11.26 -6.86 -8.63
C GLY A 352 10.40 -5.89 -7.82
N GLY A 353 10.63 -4.58 -7.90
CA GLY A 353 9.78 -3.59 -7.22
C GLY A 353 10.11 -3.34 -5.74
N ALA A 354 11.23 -3.87 -5.22
CA ALA A 354 11.60 -3.68 -3.81
C ALA A 354 12.15 -2.28 -3.51
N TRP A 355 12.69 -1.57 -4.50
CA TRP A 355 13.26 -0.22 -4.30
C TRP A 355 12.29 0.87 -4.73
N TRP A 356 11.55 0.61 -5.80
CA TRP A 356 10.50 1.48 -6.29
C TRP A 356 9.30 0.62 -6.71
N PRO A 357 8.07 1.12 -6.59
CA PRO A 357 6.87 0.38 -6.98
C PRO A 357 6.94 -0.08 -8.44
N MET A 358 6.31 -1.21 -8.75
CA MET A 358 6.34 -1.76 -10.10
C MET A 358 5.49 -0.91 -11.06
N GLU A 359 4.49 -0.23 -10.54
CA GLU A 359 3.50 0.58 -11.26
C GLU A 359 4.15 1.75 -12.01
N ILE A 360 5.26 2.30 -11.50
CA ILE A 360 5.98 3.40 -12.15
C ILE A 360 6.95 2.93 -13.24
N MET A 361 7.16 1.61 -13.36
CA MET A 361 8.05 1.07 -14.37
C MET A 361 7.32 0.92 -15.71
N PRO A 362 8.01 1.04 -16.86
CA PRO A 362 7.42 0.72 -18.16
C PRO A 362 6.90 -0.72 -18.22
N GLU A 363 5.82 -0.98 -18.95
CA GLU A 363 5.16 -2.31 -19.04
C GLU A 363 6.12 -3.47 -19.33
N PHE A 364 7.11 -3.23 -20.20
CA PHE A 364 8.15 -4.21 -20.51
C PHE A 364 8.97 -4.61 -19.27
N MET A 365 9.32 -3.63 -18.43
CA MET A 365 10.10 -3.86 -17.21
C MET A 365 9.24 -4.52 -16.13
N GLN A 366 7.96 -4.17 -16.03
CA GLN A 366 7.00 -4.88 -15.17
C GLN A 366 6.94 -6.36 -15.52
N THR A 367 6.79 -6.68 -16.81
CA THR A 367 6.74 -8.07 -17.30
C THR A 367 8.01 -8.86 -16.95
N ILE A 368 9.19 -8.22 -17.09
CA ILE A 368 10.47 -8.85 -16.72
C ILE A 368 10.60 -9.00 -15.20
N GLY A 369 10.09 -8.03 -14.43
CA GLY A 369 10.06 -8.06 -12.98
C GLY A 369 9.41 -9.31 -12.42
N HIS A 370 8.33 -9.77 -13.03
CA HIS A 370 7.61 -10.99 -12.63
C HIS A 370 8.37 -12.30 -12.87
N ILE A 371 9.60 -12.25 -13.41
CA ILE A 371 10.54 -13.38 -13.37
C ILE A 371 11.15 -13.53 -11.97
N SER A 372 11.28 -12.42 -11.24
CA SER A 372 11.81 -12.36 -9.89
C SER A 372 10.76 -12.83 -8.87
N PRO A 373 11.14 -13.64 -7.87
CA PRO A 373 10.24 -13.93 -6.75
C PRO A 373 9.96 -12.69 -5.90
N ILE A 374 10.78 -11.63 -6.01
CA ILE A 374 10.55 -10.36 -5.30
C ILE A 374 9.28 -9.67 -5.84
N ALA A 375 9.06 -9.64 -7.15
CA ALA A 375 7.89 -8.99 -7.75
C ALA A 375 6.59 -9.56 -7.17
N TRP A 376 6.42 -10.87 -7.25
CA TRP A 376 5.22 -11.54 -6.72
C TRP A 376 5.02 -11.34 -5.21
N ALA A 377 6.11 -11.23 -4.43
CA ALA A 377 6.00 -10.93 -3.02
C ALA A 377 5.58 -9.46 -2.79
N MET A 378 6.16 -8.53 -3.54
CA MET A 378 5.82 -7.11 -3.46
C MET A 378 4.38 -6.86 -3.91
N ASP A 379 3.91 -7.50 -4.98
CA ASP A 379 2.50 -7.40 -5.42
C ASP A 379 1.54 -7.86 -4.33
N ALA A 380 1.87 -8.98 -3.66
CA ALA A 380 1.06 -9.48 -2.55
C ALA A 380 1.11 -8.57 -1.32
N PHE A 381 2.26 -7.96 -1.02
CA PHE A 381 2.34 -6.96 0.05
C PHE A 381 1.56 -5.70 -0.32
N SER A 382 1.63 -5.24 -1.57
CA SER A 382 0.84 -4.11 -2.04
C SER A 382 -0.65 -4.34 -1.88
N GLU A 383 -1.14 -5.54 -2.20
CA GLU A 383 -2.54 -5.96 -2.00
C GLU A 383 -2.95 -5.88 -0.52
N LEU A 384 -2.10 -6.37 0.39
CA LEU A 384 -2.38 -6.39 1.83
C LEU A 384 -2.28 -5.01 2.48
N LEU A 385 -1.33 -4.18 2.06
CA LEU A 385 -1.04 -2.89 2.70
C LEU A 385 -1.92 -1.76 2.15
N TYR A 386 -2.23 -1.76 0.85
CA TYR A 386 -2.92 -0.63 0.20
C TYR A 386 -4.37 -0.92 -0.16
N TYR A 387 -4.78 -2.18 -0.29
CA TYR A 387 -6.10 -2.55 -0.79
C TYR A 387 -6.96 -3.30 0.23
N ASP A 388 -6.50 -3.40 1.49
CA ASP A 388 -7.12 -4.19 2.56
C ASP A 388 -7.45 -5.63 2.12
N GLY A 389 -6.57 -6.19 1.27
CA GLY A 389 -6.73 -7.50 0.67
C GLY A 389 -6.77 -8.61 1.71
N GLY A 390 -7.55 -9.64 1.42
CA GLY A 390 -7.66 -10.84 2.24
C GLY A 390 -6.71 -11.95 1.83
N LEU A 391 -6.87 -13.10 2.50
CA LEU A 391 -6.14 -14.33 2.14
C LEU A 391 -6.45 -14.78 0.71
N VAL A 392 -7.68 -14.56 0.23
CA VAL A 392 -8.12 -15.03 -1.09
C VAL A 392 -7.41 -14.25 -2.20
N ASP A 393 -7.19 -12.97 -2.00
CA ASP A 393 -6.65 -12.06 -3.00
C ASP A 393 -5.16 -12.31 -3.26
N ILE A 394 -4.42 -12.75 -2.23
CA ILE A 394 -2.99 -13.09 -2.34
C ILE A 394 -2.70 -14.52 -2.81
N LEU A 395 -3.71 -15.40 -2.88
CA LEU A 395 -3.52 -16.81 -3.28
C LEU A 395 -2.88 -17.00 -4.65
N PRO A 396 -3.21 -16.20 -5.70
CA PRO A 396 -2.54 -16.30 -6.99
C PRO A 396 -1.04 -16.06 -6.88
N MET A 397 -0.62 -15.01 -6.18
CA MET A 397 0.78 -14.64 -5.98
C MET A 397 1.52 -15.71 -5.16
N ALA A 398 0.90 -16.19 -4.09
CA ALA A 398 1.41 -17.32 -3.31
C ALA A 398 1.56 -18.59 -4.16
N GLY A 399 0.59 -18.87 -5.04
CA GLY A 399 0.59 -19.99 -5.96
C GLY A 399 1.75 -19.92 -6.97
N VAL A 400 2.03 -18.74 -7.52
CA VAL A 400 3.17 -18.54 -8.41
C VAL A 400 4.49 -18.73 -7.67
N LEU A 401 4.63 -18.18 -6.45
CA LEU A 401 5.82 -18.38 -5.62
C LEU A 401 6.08 -19.86 -5.32
N VAL A 402 5.03 -20.63 -4.99
CA VAL A 402 5.14 -22.08 -4.80
C VAL A 402 5.51 -22.77 -6.11
N GLY A 403 4.92 -22.38 -7.23
CA GLY A 403 5.26 -22.88 -8.57
C GLY A 403 6.73 -22.65 -8.91
N MET A 404 7.25 -21.44 -8.65
CA MET A 404 8.66 -21.09 -8.79
C MET A 404 9.53 -21.95 -7.88
N ALA A 405 9.16 -22.09 -6.61
CA ALA A 405 9.91 -22.90 -5.65
C ALA A 405 10.02 -24.36 -6.11
N ILE A 406 8.94 -24.96 -6.59
CA ILE A 406 8.94 -26.33 -7.11
C ILE A 406 9.80 -26.42 -8.36
N GLY A 407 9.58 -25.54 -9.35
CA GLY A 407 10.30 -25.54 -10.62
C GLY A 407 11.80 -25.38 -10.45
N LEU A 408 12.23 -24.38 -9.67
CA LEU A 408 13.64 -24.14 -9.36
C LEU A 408 14.26 -25.29 -8.56
N THR A 409 13.52 -25.86 -7.60
CA THR A 409 13.99 -27.03 -6.84
C THR A 409 14.20 -28.23 -7.75
N VAL A 410 13.27 -28.50 -8.68
CA VAL A 410 13.43 -29.59 -9.66
C VAL A 410 14.66 -29.36 -10.53
N ILE A 411 14.85 -28.14 -11.04
CA ILE A 411 16.05 -27.78 -11.82
C ILE A 411 17.32 -28.02 -11.01
N ALA A 412 17.36 -27.58 -9.75
CA ALA A 412 18.49 -27.76 -8.87
C ALA A 412 18.79 -29.25 -8.62
N VAL A 413 17.76 -30.07 -8.31
CA VAL A 413 17.92 -31.51 -8.08
C VAL A 413 18.41 -32.23 -9.32
N LEU A 414 17.88 -31.92 -10.51
CA LEU A 414 18.32 -32.51 -11.78
C LEU A 414 19.77 -32.15 -12.11
N ARG A 415 20.20 -30.94 -11.75
CA ARG A 415 21.56 -30.45 -11.96
C ARG A 415 22.54 -30.90 -10.86
N PHE A 416 22.03 -31.32 -9.70
CA PHE A 416 22.85 -31.76 -8.57
C PHE A 416 23.53 -33.10 -8.87
N GLY A 417 24.62 -33.05 -9.63
CA GLY A 417 25.50 -34.17 -9.90
C GLY A 417 26.31 -34.54 -8.66
N TYR A 418 26.22 -35.82 -8.25
CA TYR A 418 27.07 -36.43 -7.24
C TYR A 418 28.51 -36.59 -7.76
N GLU A 419 29.22 -35.48 -7.95
CA GLU A 419 30.68 -35.47 -8.14
C GLU A 419 31.41 -35.31 -6.82
#